data_AF-A0A9P3NP39-F1
#
_entry.id   AF-A0A9P3NP39-F1
#
_cell.length_a   1.000
_cell.length_b   1.000
_cell.length_c   1.000
_cell.angle_alpha   90.00
_cell.angle_beta   90.00
_cell.angle_gamma   90.00
#
_symmetry.space_group_name_H-M   'P 1'
#
loop_
_entity.id
_entity.type
_entity.pdbx_description
1 polymer ?
#
loop_
_entity_poly.entity_id
_entity_poly.type
_entity_poly.pdbx_seq_one_letter_code
_entity_poly.pdbx_strand_id
1 'polypeptide(L)'
;LAYLFASPFAFSSPPFPSSSSTRLAGENANVGGFIDRVQCYLLEKNGGSGTSGSFKTPNAGDAATQTANAAKYPLSFVGGLCNGTALVENDPHLTGAHGTHYDFTGRLDKSFCLFSDRQFHVNMLLNGYQGAPPALPASAAANKTKEASTELHTWIKELGVVWMTPDGANHTLRMVARKGKQQERGNAGFLSLIEIDGKATAPPSVGESIATESGLVVTKIAEEKEGKFDVDQFQVRVLGLGELDVRVRVAHPLLQTPTEAEAHFNVELSDVKMTSAVHGVLGQTFRSTKEQLQRAIRYSHLAALLGHPVDVDKAEGKGFLDGEVEDYISSSIVSADCKYASYGPAQESVVQ
;
A
#
# COMPACT_ATOMS: atom_id res chain seq x y z
N LEU A 1 39.32 -61.75 -29.37
CA LEU A 1 39.72 -60.48 -29.99
C LEU A 1 39.29 -59.36 -29.03
N ALA A 2 40.05 -58.98 -28.00
CA ALA A 2 41.35 -58.31 -27.96
C ALA A 2 41.32 -56.84 -28.47
N TYR A 3 41.30 -55.92 -27.49
CA TYR A 3 42.25 -54.80 -27.29
C TYR A 3 42.28 -53.53 -28.21
N LEU A 4 41.99 -52.37 -27.56
CA LEU A 4 42.85 -51.17 -27.29
C LEU A 4 43.06 -49.98 -28.30
N PHE A 5 43.21 -48.80 -27.64
CA PHE A 5 43.86 -47.50 -27.97
C PHE A 5 43.16 -46.48 -28.90
N ALA A 6 43.40 -45.15 -28.85
CA ALA A 6 43.59 -44.09 -27.83
C ALA A 6 44.08 -42.80 -28.55
N SER A 7 43.44 -41.65 -28.27
CA SER A 7 43.98 -40.26 -28.23
C SER A 7 44.50 -39.57 -29.53
N PRO A 8 44.91 -38.27 -29.49
CA PRO A 8 44.06 -37.06 -29.36
C PRO A 8 44.38 -35.98 -30.44
N PHE A 9 43.56 -34.92 -30.58
CA PHE A 9 43.95 -33.72 -31.35
C PHE A 9 43.73 -32.41 -30.60
N ALA A 10 44.66 -31.50 -30.88
CA ALA A 10 45.13 -30.36 -30.11
C ALA A 10 44.18 -29.16 -29.96
N PHE A 11 44.41 -28.42 -28.87
CA PHE A 11 44.04 -27.02 -28.65
C PHE A 11 44.80 -26.08 -29.60
N SER A 12 44.13 -25.07 -30.14
CA SER A 12 44.76 -23.83 -30.62
C SER A 12 43.98 -22.62 -30.13
N SER A 13 44.61 -21.82 -29.28
CA SER A 13 44.11 -20.52 -28.80
C SER A 13 44.31 -19.43 -29.88
N PRO A 14 43.34 -18.53 -30.12
CA PRO A 14 43.58 -17.32 -30.88
C PRO A 14 44.14 -16.18 -29.97
N PRO A 15 44.80 -15.17 -30.56
CA PRO A 15 45.71 -14.26 -29.86
C PRO A 15 45.00 -13.08 -29.17
N PHE A 16 45.61 -12.63 -28.08
CA PHE A 16 45.36 -11.33 -27.45
C PHE A 16 45.84 -10.18 -28.36
N PRO A 17 45.05 -9.11 -28.55
CA PRO A 17 45.58 -7.81 -28.90
C PRO A 17 45.90 -6.99 -27.65
N SER A 18 47.10 -6.42 -27.69
CA SER A 18 47.71 -5.51 -26.73
C SER A 18 46.99 -4.17 -26.60
N SER A 19 47.11 -3.62 -25.39
CA SER A 19 46.83 -2.27 -24.92
C SER A 19 47.01 -1.13 -25.93
N SER A 20 46.00 -0.27 -26.02
CA SER A 20 46.16 1.15 -26.29
C SER A 20 45.38 1.95 -25.24
N SER A 21 46.09 2.84 -24.54
CA SER A 21 45.51 3.76 -23.57
C SER A 21 44.74 4.85 -24.31
N THR A 22 43.48 5.08 -23.94
CA THR A 22 42.81 6.33 -24.26
C THR A 22 42.08 6.79 -23.01
N ARG A 23 42.55 7.92 -22.46
CA ARG A 23 41.86 8.67 -21.42
C ARG A 23 40.49 9.06 -21.96
N LEU A 24 39.41 8.62 -21.31
CA LEU A 24 38.10 9.25 -21.44
C LEU A 24 37.83 10.03 -20.16
N ALA A 25 37.69 11.33 -20.36
CA ALA A 25 37.18 12.29 -19.40
C ALA A 25 35.77 11.90 -18.97
N GLY A 26 35.43 12.25 -17.73
CA GLY A 26 34.20 11.83 -17.06
C GLY A 26 32.93 12.27 -17.78
N GLU A 27 31.98 11.34 -17.82
CA GLU A 27 30.56 11.65 -17.87
C GLU A 27 29.95 11.17 -16.56
N ASN A 28 29.46 12.13 -15.79
CA ASN A 28 28.69 11.89 -14.57
C ASN A 28 27.42 11.12 -14.94
N ALA A 29 27.40 9.82 -14.64
CA ALA A 29 26.16 9.06 -14.62
C ALA A 29 25.23 9.68 -13.56
N ASN A 30 24.04 10.08 -13.98
CA ASN A 30 22.98 10.65 -13.16
C ASN A 30 22.68 9.78 -11.92
N VAL A 31 23.23 10.17 -10.77
CA VAL A 31 22.87 9.64 -9.44
C VAL A 31 21.60 10.32 -8.90
N GLY A 32 21.07 11.34 -9.60
CA GLY A 32 19.92 12.14 -9.16
C GLY A 32 18.56 11.45 -9.23
N GLY A 33 18.40 10.34 -9.95
CA GLY A 33 17.09 9.67 -10.11
C GLY A 33 16.70 8.71 -8.99
N PHE A 34 17.65 8.30 -8.14
CA PHE A 34 17.43 7.28 -7.11
C PHE A 34 17.23 7.87 -5.70
N ILE A 35 17.63 9.13 -5.50
CA ILE A 35 17.53 9.82 -4.21
C ILE A 35 16.11 10.41 -3.98
N ASP A 36 15.34 10.66 -5.05
CA ASP A 36 14.01 11.30 -4.93
C ASP A 36 12.87 10.35 -4.47
N ARG A 37 13.02 9.01 -4.55
CA ARG A 37 11.95 8.04 -4.21
C ARG A 37 11.77 7.78 -2.72
N VAL A 38 12.82 7.94 -1.93
CA VAL A 38 12.83 7.66 -0.48
C VAL A 38 12.16 8.78 0.35
N GLN A 39 11.84 9.91 -0.26
CA GLN A 39 11.44 11.13 0.45
C GLN A 39 9.98 11.15 0.93
N CYS A 40 9.16 10.19 0.50
CA CYS A 40 7.75 10.04 0.87
C CYS A 40 7.55 9.88 2.38
N TYR A 41 8.36 9.05 3.03
CA TYR A 41 8.17 8.67 4.44
C TYR A 41 8.83 9.63 5.44
N LEU A 42 9.93 10.29 5.05
CA LEU A 42 10.75 11.09 5.99
C LEU A 42 10.26 12.54 6.16
N LEU A 43 9.44 13.07 5.25
CA LEU A 43 8.93 14.43 5.35
C LEU A 43 7.66 14.55 6.21
N GLU A 44 6.86 13.48 6.36
CA GLU A 44 5.67 13.51 7.22
C GLU A 44 6.02 13.47 8.71
N LYS A 45 7.12 12.83 9.13
CA LYS A 45 7.49 12.73 10.55
C LYS A 45 8.37 13.86 11.09
N ASN A 46 9.09 14.59 10.25
CA ASN A 46 10.12 15.54 10.72
C ASN A 46 9.63 16.98 11.00
N GLY A 47 8.32 17.18 11.16
CA GLY A 47 7.75 18.43 11.69
C GLY A 47 8.01 18.67 13.19
N GLY A 48 8.62 17.72 13.91
CA GLY A 48 8.95 17.86 15.33
C GLY A 48 10.40 17.46 15.62
N SER A 49 11.15 18.34 16.27
CA SER A 49 12.51 18.05 16.74
C SER A 49 12.50 16.89 17.74
N GLY A 50 13.08 15.74 17.39
CA GLY A 50 13.13 14.57 18.26
C GLY A 50 14.40 13.74 18.03
N THR A 51 15.16 13.56 19.10
CA THR A 51 16.49 12.95 19.21
C THR A 51 16.56 11.48 18.79
N SER A 52 17.70 11.09 18.21
CA SER A 52 18.06 9.73 17.79
C SER A 52 18.12 8.72 18.94
N GLY A 53 17.18 7.78 18.97
CA GLY A 53 17.27 6.57 19.79
C GLY A 53 17.89 5.41 18.98
N SER A 54 18.88 4.72 19.55
CA SER A 54 19.55 3.60 18.87
C SER A 54 18.65 2.36 18.77
N PHE A 55 18.58 1.79 17.58
CA PHE A 55 17.86 0.56 17.28
C PHE A 55 18.67 -0.65 17.76
N LYS A 56 18.16 -1.40 18.73
CA LYS A 56 18.68 -2.73 19.07
C LYS A 56 17.91 -3.78 18.29
N THR A 57 18.63 -4.62 17.54
CA THR A 57 18.07 -5.79 16.86
C THR A 57 17.61 -6.84 17.89
N PRO A 58 16.43 -7.46 17.72
CA PRO A 58 16.02 -8.60 18.54
C PRO A 58 16.86 -9.84 18.19
N ASN A 59 17.13 -10.68 19.19
CA ASN A 59 17.79 -11.97 18.97
C ASN A 59 16.80 -12.98 18.37
N ALA A 60 17.29 -13.90 17.55
CA ALA A 60 16.49 -14.95 16.89
C ALA A 60 15.74 -15.89 17.86
N GLY A 61 16.01 -15.81 19.17
CA GLY A 61 15.31 -16.57 20.22
C GLY A 61 13.96 -15.98 20.66
N ASP A 62 13.65 -14.73 20.31
CA ASP A 62 12.43 -14.03 20.77
C ASP A 62 11.21 -14.26 19.86
N ALA A 63 11.36 -15.01 18.76
CA ALA A 63 10.32 -15.24 17.75
C ALA A 63 9.17 -16.15 18.22
N ALA A 64 9.37 -16.95 19.27
CA ALA A 64 8.35 -17.89 19.77
C ALA A 64 7.41 -17.28 20.83
N THR A 65 7.74 -16.10 21.37
CA THR A 65 6.99 -15.48 22.48
C THR A 65 6.25 -14.18 22.08
N GLN A 66 6.33 -13.76 20.82
CA GLN A 66 5.46 -12.70 20.27
C GLN A 66 4.08 -13.26 19.89
N THR A 67 3.34 -13.74 20.88
CA THR A 67 1.89 -13.79 20.79
C THR A 67 1.34 -12.61 21.61
N ALA A 68 0.55 -11.76 20.97
CA ALA A 68 -0.26 -10.70 21.58
C ALA A 68 0.41 -9.38 22.04
N ASN A 69 1.50 -8.93 21.42
CA ASN A 69 1.86 -7.51 21.50
C ASN A 69 1.34 -6.78 20.26
N ALA A 70 0.41 -5.83 20.47
CA ALA A 70 -0.02 -4.87 19.46
C ALA A 70 1.22 -4.23 18.85
N ALA A 71 1.55 -4.63 17.61
CA ALA A 71 2.67 -4.07 16.91
C ALA A 71 2.30 -2.61 16.61
N LYS A 72 2.96 -1.66 17.29
CA LYS A 72 2.77 -0.20 17.13
C LYS A 72 3.43 0.31 15.85
N TYR A 73 3.33 -0.46 14.77
CA TYR A 73 3.72 -0.03 13.43
C TYR A 73 2.43 0.39 12.74
N PRO A 74 2.22 1.69 12.54
CA PRO A 74 1.06 2.14 11.80
C PRO A 74 1.12 1.56 10.40
N LEU A 75 0.03 0.96 9.98
CA LEU A 75 -0.16 0.59 8.60
C LEU A 75 -0.56 1.84 7.86
N SER A 76 0.20 2.34 6.92
CA SER A 76 -0.27 3.46 6.11
C SER A 76 -0.39 3.03 4.68
N PHE A 77 -1.42 3.56 4.02
CA PHE A 77 -1.45 3.64 2.59
C PHE A 77 -1.82 5.04 2.13
N VAL A 78 -1.04 5.53 1.18
CA VAL A 78 -1.14 6.90 0.69
C VAL A 78 -1.35 6.84 -0.82
N GLY A 79 -2.47 7.39 -1.28
CA GLY A 79 -2.67 7.74 -2.67
C GLY A 79 -1.98 9.08 -2.98
N GLY A 80 -0.90 9.01 -3.76
CA GLY A 80 -0.36 10.12 -4.54
C GLY A 80 0.37 11.26 -3.80
N LEU A 81 1.52 11.63 -4.38
CA LEU A 81 2.48 12.70 -4.10
C LEU A 81 3.29 12.68 -2.80
N CYS A 82 4.52 12.22 -2.99
CA CYS A 82 5.71 12.56 -2.24
C CYS A 82 6.25 13.94 -2.65
N ASN A 83 6.74 14.70 -1.68
CA ASN A 83 7.18 16.06 -1.89
C ASN A 83 8.65 16.08 -2.32
N GLY A 84 8.92 16.19 -3.63
CA GLY A 84 10.29 16.37 -4.14
C GLY A 84 10.48 15.88 -5.58
N THR A 85 10.40 16.80 -6.53
CA THR A 85 11.03 16.84 -7.88
C THR A 85 11.19 15.63 -8.82
N ALA A 86 10.91 14.37 -8.48
CA ALA A 86 10.84 13.29 -9.46
C ALA A 86 9.47 12.62 -9.47
N LEU A 87 8.81 12.76 -10.62
CA LEU A 87 7.87 11.81 -11.20
C LEU A 87 6.85 11.20 -10.23
N VAL A 88 5.73 11.91 -10.10
CA VAL A 88 4.38 11.38 -9.86
C VAL A 88 4.33 9.86 -9.77
N GLU A 89 4.33 9.35 -8.54
CA GLU A 89 3.93 7.96 -8.32
C GLU A 89 2.40 7.88 -8.38
N ASN A 90 1.94 6.84 -9.08
CA ASN A 90 0.68 6.84 -9.81
C ASN A 90 -0.35 5.91 -9.17
N ASP A 91 -0.01 5.28 -8.06
CA ASP A 91 -0.71 4.19 -7.43
C ASP A 91 -0.70 4.29 -5.89
N PRO A 92 -1.55 3.51 -5.21
CA PRO A 92 -1.48 3.38 -3.76
C PRO A 92 -0.12 2.84 -3.30
N HIS A 93 0.54 3.62 -2.45
CA HIS A 93 1.75 3.21 -1.74
C HIS A 93 1.36 2.49 -0.46
N LEU A 94 1.83 1.26 -0.28
CA LEU A 94 1.49 0.45 0.88
C LEU A 94 2.69 0.31 1.81
N THR A 95 2.51 0.73 3.06
CA THR A 95 3.47 0.51 4.15
C THR A 95 2.92 -0.51 5.13
N GLY A 96 3.45 -1.73 5.06
CA GLY A 96 3.11 -2.85 5.93
C GLY A 96 3.91 -2.94 7.22
N ALA A 97 3.76 -4.06 7.91
CA ALA A 97 4.56 -4.38 9.10
C ALA A 97 6.06 -4.30 8.81
N HIS A 98 6.83 -3.93 9.84
CA HIS A 98 8.29 -3.82 9.77
C HIS A 98 8.83 -2.82 8.72
N GLY A 99 8.00 -1.85 8.29
CA GLY A 99 8.39 -0.85 7.31
C GLY A 99 8.51 -1.41 5.89
N THR A 100 7.83 -2.52 5.61
CA THR A 100 7.74 -3.06 4.24
C THR A 100 7.00 -2.06 3.37
N HIS A 101 7.62 -1.58 2.29
CA HIS A 101 7.04 -0.59 1.38
C HIS A 101 6.97 -1.12 -0.05
N TYR A 102 5.81 -1.04 -0.69
CA TYR A 102 5.63 -1.42 -2.10
C TYR A 102 4.41 -0.75 -2.71
N ASP A 103 4.43 -0.64 -4.03
CA ASP A 103 3.33 -0.06 -4.80
C ASP A 103 2.32 -1.14 -5.20
N PHE A 104 1.04 -0.79 -5.15
CA PHE A 104 -0.06 -1.67 -5.55
C PHE A 104 -1.02 -0.92 -6.49
N THR A 105 -0.72 -0.96 -7.78
CA THR A 105 -1.54 -0.33 -8.81
C THR A 105 -2.92 -0.99 -8.95
N GLY A 106 -3.01 -2.31 -8.83
CA GLY A 106 -4.25 -3.07 -8.94
C GLY A 106 -4.92 -2.93 -10.32
N ARG A 107 -6.26 -2.87 -10.33
CA ARG A 107 -7.09 -2.76 -11.54
C ARG A 107 -8.15 -1.70 -11.34
N LEU A 108 -8.44 -0.94 -12.41
CA LEU A 108 -9.51 0.05 -12.42
C LEU A 108 -10.87 -0.60 -12.12
N ASP A 109 -11.67 0.08 -11.31
CA ASP A 109 -13.03 -0.29 -10.92
C ASP A 109 -13.13 -1.69 -10.31
N LYS A 110 -12.10 -2.09 -9.54
CA LYS A 110 -12.08 -3.35 -8.79
C LYS A 110 -11.91 -3.10 -7.30
N SER A 111 -12.58 -3.95 -6.53
CA SER A 111 -12.41 -4.04 -5.08
C SER A 111 -11.31 -5.04 -4.76
N PHE A 112 -10.40 -4.65 -3.86
CA PHE A 112 -9.30 -5.48 -3.41
C PHE A 112 -9.33 -5.65 -1.89
N CYS A 113 -9.10 -6.87 -1.44
CA CYS A 113 -8.90 -7.22 -0.04
C CYS A 113 -7.56 -6.66 0.45
N LEU A 114 -7.63 -5.54 1.16
CA LEU A 114 -6.47 -4.91 1.75
C LEU A 114 -6.02 -5.63 3.01
N PHE A 115 -6.97 -5.90 3.91
CA PHE A 115 -6.75 -6.57 5.18
C PHE A 115 -7.87 -7.57 5.41
N SER A 116 -7.55 -8.80 5.79
CA SER A 116 -8.55 -9.80 6.17
C SER A 116 -8.06 -10.62 7.34
N ASP A 117 -8.87 -10.68 8.38
CA ASP A 117 -8.72 -11.59 9.50
C ASP A 117 -10.11 -12.09 9.94
N ARG A 118 -10.17 -13.03 10.89
CA ARG A 118 -11.37 -13.77 11.30
C ARG A 118 -12.59 -12.90 11.55
N GLN A 119 -12.41 -11.74 12.18
CA GLN A 119 -13.51 -10.87 12.60
C GLN A 119 -13.46 -9.48 11.97
N PHE A 120 -12.44 -9.18 11.18
CA PHE A 120 -12.20 -7.84 10.66
C PHE A 120 -11.61 -7.90 9.25
N HIS A 121 -12.28 -7.23 8.31
CA HIS A 121 -11.92 -7.22 6.91
C HIS A 121 -12.06 -5.81 6.36
N VAL A 122 -11.09 -5.39 5.56
CA VAL A 122 -11.05 -4.09 4.91
C VAL A 122 -10.76 -4.29 3.43
N ASN A 123 -11.64 -3.74 2.60
CA ASN A 123 -11.46 -3.64 1.17
C ASN A 123 -11.20 -2.19 0.76
N MET A 124 -10.52 -2.04 -0.36
CA MET A 124 -10.42 -0.78 -1.10
C MET A 124 -11.00 -0.96 -2.49
N LEU A 125 -11.75 0.01 -3.00
CA LEU A 125 -12.11 0.08 -4.42
C LEU A 125 -11.17 1.07 -5.11
N LEU A 126 -10.48 0.60 -6.15
CA LEU A 126 -9.58 1.42 -6.95
C LEU A 126 -10.29 2.02 -8.15
N ASN A 127 -10.01 3.29 -8.42
CA ASN A 127 -10.40 4.02 -9.63
C ASN A 127 -9.18 4.82 -10.13
N GLY A 128 -9.25 5.40 -11.32
CA GLY A 128 -8.30 6.32 -11.89
C GLY A 128 -8.32 6.23 -13.42
N TYR A 129 -7.16 6.32 -14.07
CA TYR A 129 -7.11 6.34 -15.53
C TYR A 129 -5.95 5.52 -16.08
N GLN A 130 -6.03 5.20 -17.36
CA GLN A 130 -4.96 4.59 -18.12
C GLN A 130 -4.35 5.61 -19.08
N GLY A 131 -3.03 5.59 -19.22
CA GLY A 131 -2.31 6.46 -20.14
C GLY A 131 -1.52 7.56 -19.44
N ALA A 132 -0.85 8.42 -20.20
CA ALA A 132 -0.06 9.50 -19.62
C ALA A 132 -0.94 10.51 -18.83
N PRO A 133 -0.42 11.08 -17.72
CA PRO A 133 -1.11 12.13 -16.99
C PRO A 133 -1.53 13.31 -17.87
N PRO A 134 -2.76 13.83 -17.71
CA PRO A 134 -3.40 14.74 -18.65
C PRO A 134 -2.71 16.10 -18.81
N ALA A 135 -1.92 16.55 -17.82
CA ALA A 135 -1.30 17.87 -17.81
C ALA A 135 0.23 17.86 -17.84
N LEU A 136 0.87 16.71 -18.08
CA LEU A 136 2.31 16.71 -18.32
C LEU A 136 2.63 17.35 -19.68
N PRO A 137 3.60 18.27 -19.76
CA PRO A 137 3.98 18.87 -21.03
C PRO A 137 4.42 17.79 -22.01
N ALA A 138 4.05 17.94 -23.28
CA ALA A 138 4.32 16.95 -24.33
C ALA A 138 5.81 16.56 -24.41
N SER A 139 6.74 17.44 -24.03
CA SER A 139 8.18 17.14 -23.95
C SER A 139 8.59 16.21 -22.80
N ALA A 140 7.84 16.18 -21.69
CA ALA A 140 8.00 15.20 -20.61
C ALA A 140 7.31 13.86 -20.94
N ALA A 141 6.24 13.90 -21.74
CA ALA A 141 5.55 12.71 -22.25
C ALA A 141 6.26 12.06 -23.45
N ALA A 142 6.99 12.83 -24.27
CA ALA A 142 7.56 12.40 -25.54
C ALA A 142 8.72 11.39 -25.42
N ASN A 143 9.35 11.27 -24.24
CA ASN A 143 10.39 10.27 -24.00
C ASN A 143 9.86 8.93 -23.45
N LYS A 144 8.56 8.83 -23.13
CA LYS A 144 7.92 7.55 -22.82
C LYS A 144 7.24 7.02 -24.09
N THR A 145 7.82 5.96 -24.65
CA THR A 145 7.32 5.20 -25.80
C THR A 145 5.97 4.53 -25.48
N LYS A 146 5.47 3.62 -26.33
CA LYS A 146 4.21 2.84 -26.20
C LYS A 146 3.82 2.41 -24.77
N GLU A 147 4.77 2.24 -23.86
CA GLU A 147 4.57 1.94 -22.43
C GLU A 147 3.70 2.96 -21.67
N ALA A 148 3.75 4.26 -22.02
CA ALA A 148 2.91 5.27 -21.37
C ALA A 148 1.40 5.13 -21.65
N SER A 149 1.00 4.38 -22.69
CA SER A 149 -0.42 4.15 -23.01
C SER A 149 -1.05 3.00 -22.23
N THR A 150 -0.23 2.22 -21.52
CA THR A 150 -0.66 1.06 -20.70
C THR A 150 -0.43 1.27 -19.21
N GLU A 151 0.19 2.39 -18.82
CA GLU A 151 0.39 2.76 -17.42
C GLU A 151 -0.98 3.03 -16.78
N LEU A 152 -1.25 2.36 -15.65
CA LEU A 152 -2.44 2.57 -14.85
C LEU A 152 -2.11 3.53 -13.72
N HIS A 153 -2.99 4.49 -13.53
CA HIS A 153 -2.95 5.44 -12.43
C HIS A 153 -4.16 5.16 -11.58
N THR A 154 -3.96 4.75 -10.33
CA THR A 154 -5.03 4.35 -9.43
C THR A 154 -4.98 5.06 -8.09
N TRP A 155 -6.17 5.24 -7.52
CA TRP A 155 -6.40 5.79 -6.20
C TRP A 155 -7.57 5.08 -5.56
N ILE A 156 -7.65 5.17 -4.24
CA ILE A 156 -8.72 4.54 -3.48
C ILE A 156 -9.93 5.46 -3.48
N LYS A 157 -10.98 5.01 -4.16
CA LYS A 157 -12.25 5.73 -4.32
C LYS A 157 -13.26 5.36 -3.24
N GLU A 158 -13.23 4.12 -2.77
CA GLU A 158 -14.11 3.64 -1.72
C GLU A 158 -13.34 2.79 -0.71
N LEU A 159 -13.78 2.86 0.55
CA LEU A 159 -13.35 1.97 1.62
C LEU A 159 -14.54 1.15 2.07
N GLY A 160 -14.33 -0.15 2.20
CA GLY A 160 -15.28 -1.07 2.79
C GLY A 160 -14.70 -1.72 4.03
N VAL A 161 -15.44 -1.72 5.12
CA VAL A 161 -15.07 -2.42 6.35
C VAL A 161 -16.18 -3.41 6.67
N VAL A 162 -15.79 -4.65 6.92
CA VAL A 162 -16.69 -5.73 7.34
C VAL A 162 -16.19 -6.25 8.67
N TRP A 163 -17.06 -6.34 9.67
CA TRP A 163 -16.69 -6.86 10.98
C TRP A 163 -17.75 -7.77 11.55
N MET A 164 -17.32 -8.66 12.44
CA MET A 164 -18.18 -9.64 13.09
C MET A 164 -18.26 -9.36 14.58
N THR A 165 -19.47 -9.21 15.11
CA THR A 165 -19.73 -9.06 16.54
C THR A 165 -19.58 -10.41 17.27
N PRO A 166 -19.45 -10.41 18.61
CA PRO A 166 -19.26 -11.65 19.38
C PRO A 166 -20.38 -12.70 19.24
N ASP A 167 -21.60 -12.28 18.88
CA ASP A 167 -22.74 -13.14 18.58
C ASP A 167 -22.73 -13.71 17.15
N GLY A 168 -21.71 -13.37 16.34
CA GLY A 168 -21.52 -13.86 14.99
C GLY A 168 -22.25 -13.06 13.91
N ALA A 169 -22.90 -11.94 14.24
CA ALA A 169 -23.52 -11.08 13.24
C ALA A 169 -22.46 -10.30 12.45
N ASN A 170 -22.64 -10.20 11.13
CA ASN A 170 -21.78 -9.42 10.26
C ASN A 170 -22.37 -8.03 10.07
N HIS A 171 -21.49 -7.04 10.15
CA HIS A 171 -21.80 -5.64 9.92
C HIS A 171 -20.86 -5.04 8.88
N THR A 172 -21.33 -3.98 8.23
CA THR A 172 -20.65 -3.36 7.10
C THR A 172 -20.64 -1.85 7.22
N LEU A 173 -19.53 -1.26 6.78
CA LEU A 173 -19.36 0.16 6.55
C LEU A 173 -18.82 0.34 5.14
N ARG A 174 -19.43 1.25 4.39
CA ARG A 174 -18.93 1.70 3.09
C ARG A 174 -18.79 3.22 3.11
N MET A 175 -17.62 3.71 2.74
CA MET A 175 -17.33 5.14 2.60
C MET A 175 -16.93 5.42 1.15
N VAL A 176 -17.56 6.42 0.53
CA VAL A 176 -17.36 6.75 -0.89
C VAL A 176 -16.84 8.17 -1.01
N ALA A 177 -15.68 8.33 -1.63
CA ALA A 177 -15.12 9.63 -1.92
C ALA A 177 -15.96 10.35 -2.98
N ARG A 178 -16.05 11.67 -2.87
CA ARG A 178 -16.84 12.50 -3.77
C ARG A 178 -16.08 12.74 -5.07
N LYS A 179 -16.80 12.65 -6.17
CA LYS A 179 -16.34 13.17 -7.46
C LYS A 179 -16.40 14.70 -7.46
N GLY A 180 -15.29 15.34 -7.79
CA GLY A 180 -15.25 16.78 -7.98
C GLY A 180 -13.95 17.43 -7.55
N LYS A 181 -13.74 18.64 -8.04
CA LYS A 181 -12.53 19.40 -7.77
C LYS A 181 -12.52 19.95 -6.34
N GLN A 182 -11.34 20.37 -5.86
CA GLN A 182 -11.20 20.98 -4.54
C GLN A 182 -12.17 22.15 -4.31
N GLN A 183 -12.44 22.95 -5.33
CA GLN A 183 -13.35 24.10 -5.27
C GLN A 183 -14.82 23.68 -5.08
N GLU A 184 -15.16 22.44 -5.43
CA GLU A 184 -16.52 21.88 -5.36
C GLU A 184 -16.80 21.19 -4.01
N ARG A 185 -15.79 21.10 -3.12
CA ARG A 185 -15.91 20.54 -1.78
C ARG A 185 -17.05 21.18 -0.98
N GLY A 186 -17.08 22.52 -0.95
CA GLY A 186 -18.02 23.30 -0.15
C GLY A 186 -18.08 22.85 1.31
N ASN A 187 -19.24 23.03 1.94
CA ASN A 187 -19.52 22.54 3.31
C ASN A 187 -19.79 21.04 3.37
N ALA A 188 -20.02 20.41 2.22
CA ALA A 188 -20.44 19.03 2.16
C ALA A 188 -19.24 18.05 2.19
N GLY A 189 -18.00 18.55 2.20
CA GLY A 189 -16.78 17.76 2.36
C GLY A 189 -16.43 16.88 1.16
N PHE A 190 -15.45 16.00 1.35
CA PHE A 190 -14.97 15.08 0.31
C PHE A 190 -15.61 13.69 0.32
N LEU A 191 -16.53 13.41 1.24
CA LEU A 191 -17.34 12.20 1.20
C LEU A 191 -18.66 12.45 0.49
N SER A 192 -19.09 11.50 -0.35
CA SER A 192 -20.41 11.51 -0.97
C SER A 192 -21.40 10.58 -0.27
N LEU A 193 -20.91 9.51 0.36
CA LEU A 193 -21.72 8.52 1.07
C LEU A 193 -20.95 7.94 2.25
N ILE A 194 -21.66 7.79 3.37
CA ILE A 194 -21.37 6.79 4.40
C ILE A 194 -22.58 5.87 4.43
N GLU A 195 -22.37 4.57 4.34
CA GLU A 195 -23.41 3.55 4.43
C GLU A 195 -23.03 2.55 5.49
N ILE A 196 -23.95 2.28 6.42
CA ILE A 196 -23.78 1.33 7.52
C ILE A 196 -24.88 0.30 7.40
N ASP A 197 -24.52 -0.98 7.27
CA ASP A 197 -25.46 -2.10 7.12
C ASP A 197 -26.49 -1.87 5.99
N GLY A 198 -26.01 -1.36 4.85
CA GLY A 198 -26.83 -1.04 3.68
C GLY A 198 -27.69 0.24 3.81
N LYS A 199 -27.58 0.97 4.92
CA LYS A 199 -28.33 2.21 5.16
C LYS A 199 -27.45 3.44 5.05
N ALA A 200 -27.79 4.32 4.11
CA ALA A 200 -27.13 5.61 3.95
C ALA A 200 -27.27 6.48 5.21
N THR A 201 -26.14 7.07 5.61
CA THR A 201 -26.00 7.96 6.76
C THR A 201 -25.24 9.22 6.32
N ALA A 202 -25.65 10.38 6.81
CA ALA A 202 -24.94 11.62 6.52
C ALA A 202 -23.54 11.60 7.16
N PRO A 203 -22.48 12.06 6.48
CA PRO A 203 -21.17 12.21 7.09
C PRO A 203 -21.23 13.14 8.33
N PRO A 204 -20.51 12.82 9.43
CA PRO A 204 -20.54 13.64 10.64
C PRO A 204 -19.84 14.99 10.40
N SER A 205 -20.25 16.01 11.16
CA SER A 205 -19.53 17.30 11.22
C SER A 205 -18.25 17.16 12.04
N VAL A 206 -17.34 18.14 11.93
CA VAL A 206 -16.10 18.16 12.74
C VAL A 206 -16.44 18.09 14.23
N GLY A 207 -15.81 17.14 14.93
CA GLY A 207 -16.02 16.87 16.35
C GLY A 207 -17.23 15.98 16.66
N GLU A 208 -18.04 15.63 15.67
CA GLU A 208 -19.18 14.72 15.82
C GLU A 208 -18.80 13.27 15.46
N SER A 209 -19.55 12.33 16.04
CA SER A 209 -19.38 10.90 15.80
C SER A 209 -20.71 10.23 15.46
N ILE A 210 -20.67 9.28 14.54
CA ILE A 210 -21.69 8.26 14.35
C ILE A 210 -21.26 7.04 15.16
N ALA A 211 -22.12 6.54 16.05
CA ALA A 211 -21.86 5.31 16.79
C ALA A 211 -23.01 4.32 16.59
N THR A 212 -22.69 3.03 16.58
CA THR A 212 -23.65 1.94 16.38
C THR A 212 -23.58 0.96 17.55
N GLU A 213 -24.67 0.21 17.75
CA GLU A 213 -24.72 -0.85 18.76
C GLU A 213 -23.73 -2.00 18.46
N SER A 214 -23.39 -2.20 17.18
CA SER A 214 -22.41 -3.18 16.71
C SER A 214 -20.95 -2.76 16.94
N GLY A 215 -20.72 -1.63 17.61
CA GLY A 215 -19.40 -1.18 18.04
C GLY A 215 -18.61 -0.39 16.99
N LEU A 216 -19.22 0.01 15.87
CA LEU A 216 -18.62 1.00 14.97
C LEU A 216 -18.76 2.41 15.54
N VAL A 217 -17.68 3.18 15.46
CA VAL A 217 -17.64 4.64 15.70
C VAL A 217 -16.93 5.32 14.53
N VAL A 218 -17.58 6.26 13.86
CA VAL A 218 -16.99 7.10 12.80
C VAL A 218 -17.03 8.56 13.25
N THR A 219 -15.87 9.15 13.45
CA THR A 219 -15.71 10.54 13.90
C THR A 219 -15.07 11.37 12.81
N LYS A 220 -15.61 12.56 12.51
CA LYS A 220 -14.85 13.54 11.71
C LYS A 220 -13.98 14.35 12.65
N ILE A 221 -12.67 14.14 12.61
CA ILE A 221 -11.73 14.73 13.54
C ILE A 221 -11.49 16.20 13.18
N ALA A 222 -11.22 16.46 11.91
CA ALA A 222 -10.76 17.77 11.47
C ALA A 222 -11.04 18.03 9.98
N GLU A 223 -10.94 19.31 9.63
CA GLU A 223 -10.82 19.80 8.26
C GLU A 223 -9.53 20.63 8.21
N GLU A 224 -8.54 20.16 7.47
CA GLU A 224 -7.19 20.74 7.49
C GLU A 224 -6.69 21.10 6.10
N LYS A 225 -5.56 21.80 6.06
CA LYS A 225 -4.80 22.06 4.84
C LYS A 225 -3.53 21.22 4.86
N GLU A 226 -3.30 20.48 3.79
CA GLU A 226 -2.01 19.87 3.50
C GLU A 226 -1.39 20.57 2.29
N GLY A 227 -0.48 21.51 2.57
CA GLY A 227 0.02 22.43 1.56
C GLY A 227 -1.13 23.28 0.98
N LYS A 228 -1.49 23.02 -0.28
CA LYS A 228 -2.59 23.72 -0.97
C LYS A 228 -3.91 22.95 -0.97
N PHE A 229 -3.91 21.70 -0.50
CA PHE A 229 -5.06 20.82 -0.55
C PHE A 229 -5.88 20.91 0.71
N ASP A 230 -7.20 20.97 0.57
CA ASP A 230 -8.11 20.68 1.67
C ASP A 230 -8.11 19.18 1.94
N VAL A 231 -8.19 18.81 3.22
CA VAL A 231 -8.21 17.41 3.67
C VAL A 231 -9.29 17.26 4.72
N ASP A 232 -10.20 16.31 4.53
CA ASP A 232 -11.11 15.87 5.58
C ASP A 232 -10.47 14.70 6.32
N GLN A 233 -10.42 14.77 7.65
CA GLN A 233 -9.86 13.71 8.49
C GLN A 233 -10.95 13.05 9.31
N PHE A 234 -10.98 11.72 9.26
CA PHE A 234 -11.90 10.88 9.99
C PHE A 234 -11.14 9.83 10.78
N GLN A 235 -11.73 9.37 11.87
CA GLN A 235 -11.30 8.20 12.59
C GLN A 235 -12.46 7.20 12.61
N VAL A 236 -12.19 5.99 12.13
CA VAL A 236 -13.13 4.88 12.03
C VAL A 236 -12.67 3.78 12.98
N ARG A 237 -13.43 3.53 14.02
CA ARG A 237 -13.09 2.55 15.06
C ARG A 237 -14.12 1.44 15.09
N VAL A 238 -13.65 0.20 15.06
CA VAL A 238 -14.46 -0.96 15.38
C VAL A 238 -13.99 -1.48 16.73
N LEU A 239 -14.81 -1.27 17.76
CA LEU A 239 -14.43 -1.50 19.15
C LEU A 239 -13.90 -2.92 19.37
N GLY A 240 -12.68 -3.02 19.88
CA GLY A 240 -12.00 -4.29 20.16
C GLY A 240 -11.40 -5.00 18.95
N LEU A 241 -11.49 -4.42 17.75
CA LEU A 241 -10.98 -5.00 16.51
C LEU A 241 -9.92 -4.13 15.81
N GLY A 242 -10.12 -2.82 15.72
CA GLY A 242 -9.12 -1.93 15.11
C GLY A 242 -9.60 -0.51 14.87
N GLU A 243 -8.68 0.34 14.41
CA GLU A 243 -8.87 1.77 14.16
C GLU A 243 -8.26 2.16 12.82
N LEU A 244 -9.00 2.95 12.03
CA LEU A 244 -8.53 3.52 10.78
C LEU A 244 -8.54 5.05 10.89
N ASP A 245 -7.40 5.69 10.72
CA ASP A 245 -7.30 7.12 10.50
C ASP A 245 -7.37 7.39 9.01
N VAL A 246 -8.48 8.00 8.58
CA VAL A 246 -8.86 8.15 7.18
C VAL A 246 -8.74 9.62 6.79
N ARG A 247 -7.92 9.92 5.79
CA ARG A 247 -7.75 11.25 5.22
C ARG A 247 -8.28 11.24 3.79
N VAL A 248 -9.17 12.19 3.47
CA VAL A 248 -9.81 12.28 2.17
C VAL A 248 -9.50 13.63 1.53
N ARG A 249 -8.94 13.60 0.32
CA ARG A 249 -8.56 14.80 -0.43
C ARG A 249 -8.60 14.56 -1.93
N VAL A 250 -8.57 15.61 -2.74
CA VAL A 250 -8.42 15.47 -4.20
C VAL A 250 -6.98 15.19 -4.61
N ALA A 251 -6.81 14.50 -5.74
CA ALA A 251 -5.50 14.35 -6.37
C ALA A 251 -4.91 15.71 -6.78
N HIS A 252 -3.61 15.76 -7.06
CA HIS A 252 -3.01 16.98 -7.60
C HIS A 252 -3.65 17.35 -8.95
N PRO A 253 -3.86 18.64 -9.28
CA PRO A 253 -4.55 19.04 -10.51
C PRO A 253 -3.88 18.52 -11.79
N LEU A 254 -2.57 18.24 -11.76
CA LEU A 254 -1.84 17.65 -12.88
C LEU A 254 -2.21 16.18 -13.16
N LEU A 255 -2.84 15.51 -12.19
CA LEU A 255 -3.23 14.10 -12.22
C LEU A 255 -4.73 13.91 -12.35
N GLN A 256 -5.50 15.00 -12.30
CA GLN A 256 -6.93 14.95 -12.47
C GLN A 256 -7.28 14.98 -13.96
N THR A 257 -8.09 14.04 -14.41
CA THR A 257 -8.78 14.16 -15.71
C THR A 257 -10.18 14.72 -15.48
N PRO A 258 -10.88 15.25 -16.51
CA PRO A 258 -12.28 15.66 -16.36
C PRO A 258 -13.21 14.53 -15.89
N THR A 259 -12.86 13.29 -16.20
CA THR A 259 -13.62 12.10 -15.76
C THR A 259 -13.16 11.60 -14.40
N GLU A 260 -11.91 11.85 -14.01
CA GLU A 260 -11.23 11.35 -12.80
C GLU A 260 -10.69 12.50 -11.93
N ALA A 261 -11.58 13.42 -11.57
CA ALA A 261 -11.30 14.47 -10.59
C ALA A 261 -11.86 14.08 -9.22
N GLU A 262 -11.84 12.80 -8.86
CA GLU A 262 -12.40 12.34 -7.59
C GLU A 262 -11.45 12.62 -6.42
N ALA A 263 -12.03 12.84 -5.24
CA ALA A 263 -11.27 12.71 -4.01
C ALA A 263 -10.89 11.24 -3.80
N HIS A 264 -9.80 11.00 -3.09
CA HIS A 264 -9.28 9.69 -2.78
C HIS A 264 -9.00 9.56 -1.28
N PHE A 265 -8.93 8.31 -0.84
CA PHE A 265 -8.61 7.95 0.53
C PHE A 265 -7.11 7.68 0.70
N ASN A 266 -6.55 8.28 1.73
CA ASN A 266 -5.34 7.82 2.41
C ASN A 266 -5.77 7.28 3.76
N VAL A 267 -5.23 6.14 4.18
CA VAL A 267 -5.66 5.56 5.44
C VAL A 267 -4.48 5.00 6.18
N GLU A 268 -4.52 5.20 7.48
CA GLU A 268 -3.66 4.52 8.42
C GLU A 268 -4.49 3.51 9.23
N LEU A 269 -4.08 2.25 9.28
CA LEU A 269 -4.70 1.22 10.11
C LEU A 269 -3.83 0.99 11.37
N SER A 270 -4.44 1.15 12.54
CA SER A 270 -3.78 1.11 13.84
C SER A 270 -4.59 0.29 14.85
N ASP A 271 -3.95 -0.06 15.96
CA ASP A 271 -4.55 -0.80 17.08
C ASP A 271 -5.35 -2.06 16.69
N VAL A 272 -4.88 -2.74 15.64
CA VAL A 272 -5.57 -3.90 15.07
C VAL A 272 -5.35 -5.13 15.93
N LYS A 273 -6.47 -5.77 16.29
CA LYS A 273 -6.46 -7.11 16.86
C LYS A 273 -6.41 -8.11 15.71
N MET A 274 -5.25 -8.73 15.56
CA MET A 274 -4.99 -9.72 14.51
C MET A 274 -4.69 -11.12 15.06
N THR A 275 -5.10 -12.14 14.32
CA THR A 275 -4.74 -13.55 14.53
C THR A 275 -3.63 -13.97 13.56
N SER A 276 -3.13 -15.19 13.71
CA SER A 276 -2.18 -15.78 12.76
C SER A 276 -2.78 -16.03 11.36
N ALA A 277 -4.11 -15.92 11.21
CA ALA A 277 -4.81 -16.05 9.94
C ALA A 277 -4.83 -14.76 9.11
N VAL A 278 -4.34 -13.63 9.65
CA VAL A 278 -4.35 -12.34 8.94
C VAL A 278 -3.73 -12.44 7.53
N HIS A 279 -4.40 -11.86 6.54
CA HIS A 279 -3.99 -11.83 5.14
C HIS A 279 -4.58 -10.59 4.44
N GLY A 280 -4.66 -10.58 3.12
CA GLY A 280 -4.87 -9.41 2.28
C GLY A 280 -3.56 -8.81 1.79
N VAL A 281 -3.67 -7.90 0.81
CA VAL A 281 -2.51 -7.25 0.19
C VAL A 281 -1.57 -6.73 1.29
N LEU A 282 -2.13 -5.95 2.22
CA LEU A 282 -1.41 -5.37 3.33
C LEU A 282 -1.35 -6.29 4.55
N GLY A 283 -2.45 -6.98 4.90
CA GLY A 283 -2.52 -7.78 6.12
C GLY A 283 -1.53 -8.95 6.18
N GLN A 284 -1.15 -9.54 5.04
CA GLN A 284 -0.17 -10.63 5.04
C GLN A 284 1.22 -10.23 5.57
N THR A 285 1.53 -8.92 5.56
CA THR A 285 2.80 -8.39 6.10
C THR A 285 2.96 -8.67 7.60
N PHE A 286 1.86 -8.93 8.31
CA PHE A 286 1.83 -9.21 9.75
C PHE A 286 1.91 -10.70 10.11
N ARG A 287 1.88 -11.59 9.12
CA ARG A 287 1.89 -13.02 9.39
C ARG A 287 3.21 -13.41 10.03
N SER A 288 3.14 -14.07 11.18
CA SER A 288 4.31 -14.61 11.89
C SER A 288 4.83 -15.93 11.31
N THR A 289 4.48 -16.27 10.06
CA THR A 289 5.04 -17.45 9.38
C THR A 289 6.53 -17.27 9.14
N LYS A 290 7.28 -18.37 9.13
CA LYS A 290 8.73 -18.34 8.90
C LYS A 290 9.07 -17.68 7.57
N GLU A 291 8.31 -17.97 6.52
CA GLU A 291 8.51 -17.46 5.18
C GLU A 291 8.29 -15.94 5.14
N GLN A 292 7.21 -15.45 5.75
CA GLN A 292 6.92 -14.00 5.80
C GLN A 292 7.93 -13.26 6.70
N LEU A 293 8.30 -13.84 7.84
CA LEU A 293 9.36 -13.29 8.68
C LEU A 293 10.70 -13.25 7.94
N GLN A 294 11.04 -14.27 7.16
CA GLN A 294 12.25 -14.27 6.33
C GLN A 294 12.18 -13.22 5.22
N ARG A 295 11.01 -12.99 4.60
CA ARG A 295 10.82 -11.87 3.67
C ARG A 295 11.08 -10.55 4.40
N ALA A 296 10.38 -10.30 5.51
CA ALA A 296 10.52 -9.08 6.31
C ALA A 296 11.97 -8.84 6.81
N ILE A 297 12.68 -9.88 7.27
CA ILE A 297 14.08 -9.78 7.70
C ILE A 297 14.99 -9.41 6.52
N ARG A 298 14.79 -10.02 5.34
CA ARG A 298 15.58 -9.64 4.15
C ARG A 298 15.38 -8.17 3.82
N TYR A 299 14.15 -7.67 3.86
CA TYR A 299 13.86 -6.26 3.59
C TYR A 299 14.40 -5.33 4.67
N SER A 300 14.25 -5.67 5.96
CA SER A 300 14.75 -4.81 7.05
C SER A 300 16.28 -4.74 7.09
N HIS A 301 16.99 -5.83 6.77
CA HIS A 301 18.45 -5.82 6.63
C HIS A 301 18.91 -4.98 5.45
N LEU A 302 18.23 -5.08 4.31
CA LEU A 302 18.51 -4.22 3.16
C LEU A 302 18.24 -2.75 3.50
N ALA A 303 17.16 -2.45 4.22
CA ALA A 303 16.83 -1.09 4.61
C ALA A 303 17.86 -0.50 5.59
N ALA A 304 18.29 -1.30 6.57
CA ALA A 304 19.34 -0.90 7.49
C ALA A 304 20.70 -0.70 6.79
N LEU A 305 21.01 -1.51 5.77
CA LEU A 305 22.23 -1.36 4.97
C LEU A 305 22.21 -0.10 4.11
N LEU A 306 21.06 0.22 3.51
CA LEU A 306 20.90 1.35 2.60
C LEU A 306 20.59 2.67 3.32
N GLY A 307 20.21 2.62 4.61
CA GLY A 307 19.87 3.80 5.40
C GLY A 307 18.50 4.40 5.06
N HIS A 308 17.66 3.66 4.33
CA HIS A 308 16.33 4.07 3.91
C HIS A 308 15.44 2.84 3.69
N PRO A 309 14.09 2.98 3.66
CA PRO A 309 13.19 1.89 3.27
C PRO A 309 13.63 1.28 1.94
N VAL A 310 13.49 -0.04 1.82
CA VAL A 310 13.74 -0.75 0.56
C VAL A 310 12.41 -0.84 -0.15
N ASP A 311 12.28 -0.05 -1.20
CA ASP A 311 11.18 -0.21 -2.13
C ASP A 311 11.31 -1.58 -2.76
N VAL A 312 10.26 -2.39 -2.60
CA VAL A 312 10.10 -3.53 -3.48
C VAL A 312 9.61 -2.94 -4.81
N ASP A 313 10.53 -2.33 -5.57
CA ASP A 313 10.36 -1.62 -6.86
C ASP A 313 9.67 -2.45 -7.96
N LYS A 314 9.19 -3.65 -7.64
CA LYS A 314 8.43 -4.47 -8.56
C LYS A 314 6.96 -4.16 -8.34
N ALA A 315 6.38 -3.53 -9.36
CA ALA A 315 4.95 -3.26 -9.48
C ALA A 315 4.11 -4.41 -8.90
N GLU A 316 3.06 -4.05 -8.17
CA GLU A 316 2.09 -4.98 -7.59
C GLU A 316 2.67 -5.86 -6.47
N GLY A 317 3.67 -5.37 -5.73
CA GLY A 317 4.29 -6.11 -4.63
C GLY A 317 4.92 -7.45 -5.03
N LYS A 318 5.34 -7.61 -6.29
CA LYS A 318 5.79 -8.88 -6.85
C LYS A 318 7.01 -9.44 -6.12
N GLY A 319 6.90 -10.66 -5.63
CA GLY A 319 7.93 -11.33 -4.83
C GLY A 319 7.81 -11.06 -3.33
N PHE A 320 6.91 -10.17 -2.92
CA PHE A 320 6.46 -10.02 -1.54
C PHE A 320 5.09 -10.66 -1.32
N LEU A 321 4.09 -10.29 -2.13
CA LEU A 321 2.73 -10.80 -2.00
C LEU A 321 2.64 -12.30 -2.33
N ASP A 322 1.78 -13.01 -1.61
CA ASP A 322 1.36 -14.35 -1.98
C ASP A 322 0.44 -14.27 -3.21
N GLY A 323 0.71 -15.03 -4.28
CA GLY A 323 -0.15 -15.04 -5.47
C GLY A 323 -0.01 -13.83 -6.38
N GLU A 324 -1.02 -13.61 -7.23
CA GLU A 324 -1.08 -12.52 -8.20
C GLU A 324 -2.14 -11.47 -7.81
N VAL A 325 -2.16 -10.31 -8.46
CA VAL A 325 -3.11 -9.20 -8.18
C VAL A 325 -4.56 -9.68 -8.18
N GLU A 326 -4.93 -10.52 -9.15
CA GLU A 326 -6.28 -11.04 -9.34
C GLU A 326 -6.77 -11.89 -8.15
N ASP A 327 -5.85 -12.50 -7.40
CA ASP A 327 -6.19 -13.31 -6.23
C ASP A 327 -6.75 -12.46 -5.07
N TYR A 328 -6.47 -11.15 -5.07
CA TYR A 328 -6.94 -10.22 -4.05
C TYR A 328 -8.25 -9.51 -4.40
N ILE A 329 -8.81 -9.76 -5.59
CA ILE A 329 -10.08 -9.16 -5.99
C ILE A 329 -11.22 -9.73 -5.15
N SER A 330 -12.02 -8.84 -4.55
CA SER A 330 -13.27 -9.15 -3.86
C SER A 330 -14.46 -8.87 -4.80
N SER A 331 -15.58 -9.60 -4.63
CA SER A 331 -16.76 -9.44 -5.50
C SER A 331 -17.47 -8.09 -5.32
N SER A 332 -17.32 -7.47 -4.15
CA SER A 332 -17.82 -6.13 -3.85
C SER A 332 -16.97 -5.45 -2.78
N ILE A 333 -17.21 -4.15 -2.56
CA ILE A 333 -16.52 -3.37 -1.52
C ILE A 333 -16.81 -3.88 -0.10
N VAL A 334 -17.93 -4.57 0.13
CA VAL A 334 -18.29 -5.16 1.43
C VAL A 334 -18.31 -6.69 1.42
N SER A 335 -17.70 -7.32 0.40
CA SER A 335 -17.54 -8.78 0.34
C SER A 335 -16.20 -9.20 0.92
N ALA A 336 -16.17 -10.27 1.72
CA ALA A 336 -14.94 -10.85 2.24
C ALA A 336 -14.61 -12.19 1.58
N ASP A 337 -14.50 -12.18 0.25
CA ASP A 337 -14.49 -13.38 -0.59
C ASP A 337 -13.32 -13.47 -1.59
N CYS A 338 -12.28 -12.64 -1.42
CA CYS A 338 -11.05 -12.83 -2.20
C CYS A 338 -10.40 -14.20 -1.88
N LYS A 339 -9.51 -14.68 -2.74
CA LYS A 339 -8.87 -16.00 -2.58
C LYS A 339 -8.15 -16.16 -1.24
N TYR A 340 -7.57 -15.06 -0.75
CA TYR A 340 -6.82 -15.04 0.50
C TYR A 340 -7.63 -14.48 1.68
N ALA A 341 -8.95 -14.36 1.57
CA ALA A 341 -9.78 -13.91 2.67
C ALA A 341 -9.75 -14.93 3.80
N SER A 342 -9.50 -14.45 5.02
CA SER A 342 -9.52 -15.23 6.26
C SER A 342 -10.70 -14.88 7.15
N TYR A 343 -11.61 -14.03 6.66
CA TYR A 343 -12.77 -13.56 7.39
C TYR A 343 -13.82 -14.67 7.55
N GLY A 344 -14.47 -14.68 8.70
CA GLY A 344 -15.49 -15.66 9.05
C GLY A 344 -15.15 -16.42 10.32
N PRO A 345 -16.13 -17.16 10.88
CA PRO A 345 -15.88 -18.00 12.04
C PRO A 345 -14.71 -18.94 11.73
N ALA A 346 -13.90 -19.23 12.75
CA ALA A 346 -12.90 -20.28 12.61
C ALA A 346 -13.65 -21.53 12.16
N GLN A 347 -13.32 -22.04 10.96
CA GLN A 347 -13.75 -23.38 10.61
C GLN A 347 -13.13 -24.28 11.67
N GLU A 348 -13.96 -24.84 12.56
CA GLU A 348 -13.53 -25.94 13.40
C GLU A 348 -13.02 -26.98 12.42
N SER A 349 -11.69 -27.18 12.41
CA SER A 349 -11.12 -28.31 11.72
C SER A 349 -11.73 -29.53 12.37
N VAL A 350 -12.72 -30.14 11.72
CA VAL A 350 -13.15 -31.50 12.04
C VAL A 350 -11.92 -32.35 11.78
N VAL A 351 -11.13 -32.58 12.81
CA VAL A 351 -10.05 -33.56 12.80
C VAL A 351 -10.77 -34.90 12.65
N GLN A 352 -10.81 -35.41 11.43
CA GLN A 352 -11.27 -36.78 11.15
C GLN A 352 -10.17 -37.78 11.50
#